data_AF-A0A9P5CG88-F1
#
_entry.id   AF-A0A9P5CG88-F1
#
_cell.length_a   1.000
_cell.length_b   1.000
_cell.length_c   1.000
_cell.angle_alpha   90.00
_cell.angle_beta   90.00
_cell.angle_gamma   90.00
#
_symmetry.space_group_name_H-M   'P 1'
#
loop_
_entity.id
_entity.type
_entity.pdbx_description
1 polymer ?
#
loop_
_entity_poly.entity_id
_entity_poly.type
_entity_poly.pdbx_seq_one_letter_code
_entity_poly.pdbx_strand_id
1 'polypeptide(L)'
;MSDADENDLFNIQISDSEDDKAEKKSKRTGQSEDDFKAVKNTYHAKIENGNINQTLSLPLGPDANKQHVQEVIHAAEELYFFRRYQQVVNLVSKVLDLEGDKGGLDEESRELLTMYQSRCRQKMKQND
;
A
#
# COMPACT_ATOMS: atom_id res chain seq x y z
N MET A 1 -19.06 2.41 59.55
CA MET A 1 -17.65 2.76 59.78
C MET A 1 -16.87 1.48 59.52
N SER A 2 -15.97 1.32 58.56
CA SER A 2 -15.36 2.17 57.53
C SER A 2 -14.44 1.25 56.72
N ASP A 3 -14.23 1.59 55.45
CA ASP A 3 -13.28 1.05 54.46
C ASP A 3 -11.93 0.52 54.99
N ALA A 4 -11.42 -0.52 54.31
CA ALA A 4 -10.00 -0.92 54.14
C ALA A 4 -9.98 -2.45 53.80
N ASP A 5 -9.47 -2.99 52.69
CA ASP A 5 -8.47 -2.53 51.73
C ASP A 5 -8.68 -3.25 50.39
N GLU A 6 -8.99 -2.46 49.36
CA GLU A 6 -9.23 -2.87 47.97
C GLU A 6 -7.91 -2.87 47.15
N ASN A 7 -6.78 -3.25 47.77
CA ASN A 7 -5.44 -2.94 47.23
C ASN A 7 -4.49 -4.13 47.05
N ASP A 8 -5.01 -5.34 46.83
CA ASP A 8 -4.18 -6.52 46.50
C ASP A 8 -3.87 -6.67 45.00
N LEU A 9 -4.51 -5.86 44.14
CA LEU A 9 -4.35 -5.95 42.69
C LEU A 9 -3.06 -5.28 42.15
N PHE A 10 -2.34 -4.52 43.00
CA PHE A 10 -1.10 -3.81 42.62
C PHE A 10 0.14 -4.25 43.39
N ASN A 11 0.11 -5.41 44.04
CA ASN A 11 1.25 -5.93 44.82
C ASN A 11 2.28 -6.67 43.95
N ILE A 12 2.72 -6.04 42.85
CA ILE A 12 3.83 -6.54 42.04
C ILE A 12 5.14 -6.12 42.72
N GLN A 13 5.75 -7.02 43.50
CA GLN A 13 7.11 -6.81 43.97
C GLN A 13 8.11 -7.07 42.84
N ILE A 14 8.70 -6.00 42.32
CA ILE A 14 9.85 -6.07 41.43
C ILE A 14 11.08 -6.37 42.29
N SER A 15 11.37 -7.66 42.47
CA SER A 15 12.62 -8.12 43.06
C SER A 15 13.70 -8.13 41.96
N ASP A 16 14.44 -7.03 41.86
CA ASP A 16 15.61 -6.90 40.99
C ASP A 16 16.80 -7.67 41.60
N SER A 17 16.93 -8.95 41.26
CA SER A 17 18.15 -9.73 41.49
C SER A 17 18.13 -11.03 40.70
N GLU A 18 18.57 -11.00 39.45
CA GLU A 18 19.29 -12.12 38.84
C GLU A 18 20.37 -11.58 37.88
N ASP A 19 21.63 -11.69 38.33
CA ASP A 19 22.85 -11.49 37.53
C ASP A 19 23.01 -12.70 36.60
N ASP A 20 22.31 -12.69 35.47
CA ASP A 20 22.55 -13.65 34.40
C ASP A 20 23.60 -13.08 33.42
N LYS A 21 24.83 -13.58 33.54
CA LYS A 21 25.84 -13.54 32.48
C LYS A 21 25.40 -14.39 31.30
N ALA A 22 24.34 -13.98 30.62
CA ALA A 22 23.98 -14.48 29.32
C ALA A 22 24.93 -13.85 28.29
N GLU A 23 25.79 -14.66 27.68
CA GLU A 23 26.56 -14.29 26.50
C GLU A 23 25.66 -13.54 25.51
N LYS A 24 26.07 -12.33 25.13
CA LYS A 24 25.33 -11.41 24.26
C LYS A 24 25.13 -12.05 22.88
N LYS A 25 24.11 -12.91 22.74
CA LYS A 25 23.44 -13.10 21.46
C LYS A 25 22.90 -11.72 21.10
N SER A 26 23.51 -11.07 20.10
CA SER A 26 23.02 -9.78 19.61
C SER A 26 21.52 -9.92 19.40
N LYS A 27 20.69 -9.19 20.17
CA LYS A 27 19.24 -9.25 20.06
C LYS A 27 18.92 -8.95 18.59
N ARG A 28 18.59 -9.99 17.82
CA ARG A 28 18.39 -9.93 16.35
C ARG A 28 17.29 -8.94 15.95
N THR A 29 16.47 -8.54 16.92
CA THR A 29 15.31 -7.66 16.81
C THR A 29 15.34 -6.51 17.83
N GLY A 30 16.44 -6.32 18.57
CA GLY A 30 16.54 -5.27 19.58
C GLY A 30 16.87 -3.93 18.93
N GLN A 31 15.93 -3.00 18.92
CA GLN A 31 16.17 -1.60 18.58
C GLN A 31 16.45 -0.82 19.87
N SER A 32 17.45 0.07 19.87
CA SER A 32 17.67 0.96 21.02
C SER A 32 16.53 1.98 21.14
N GLU A 33 16.32 2.54 22.33
CA GLU A 33 15.26 3.55 22.53
C GLU A 33 15.49 4.80 21.66
N ASP A 34 16.75 5.18 21.45
CA ASP A 34 17.12 6.32 20.60
C ASP A 34 16.83 6.05 19.11
N ASP A 35 17.12 4.83 18.63
CA ASP A 35 16.78 4.42 17.26
C ASP A 35 15.25 4.38 17.06
N PHE A 36 14.50 3.92 18.07
CA PHE A 36 13.04 3.94 18.03
C PHE A 36 12.48 5.36 17.98
N LYS A 37 13.03 6.28 18.79
CA LYS A 37 12.66 7.71 18.77
C LYS A 37 12.98 8.32 17.40
N ALA A 38 14.12 7.99 16.80
CA ALA A 38 14.48 8.47 15.46
C ALA A 38 13.50 7.99 14.38
N VAL A 39 13.13 6.71 14.39
CA VAL A 39 12.10 6.16 13.47
C VAL A 39 10.75 6.81 13.73
N LYS A 40 10.33 6.94 14.98
CA LYS A 40 9.06 7.57 15.35
C LYS A 40 8.98 9.03 14.88
N ASN A 41 10.06 9.78 15.02
CA ASN A 41 10.12 11.19 14.60
C ASN A 41 10.06 11.35 13.07
N THR A 42 10.57 10.37 12.32
CA THR A 42 10.62 10.39 10.86
C THR A 42 9.45 9.64 10.20
N TYR A 43 8.72 8.86 10.99
CA TYR A 43 7.61 8.06 10.51
C TYR A 43 6.45 8.94 10.07
N HIS A 44 5.99 8.70 8.86
CA HIS A 44 4.74 9.21 8.33
C HIS A 44 3.96 8.03 7.75
N ALA A 45 2.65 8.01 7.97
CA ALA A 45 1.80 7.03 7.32
C ALA A 45 1.86 7.23 5.80
N LYS A 46 2.01 6.14 5.06
CA LYS A 46 1.90 6.17 3.60
C LYS A 46 0.46 6.51 3.23
N ILE A 47 0.25 7.65 2.60
CA ILE A 47 -1.08 8.08 2.10
C ILE A 47 -1.07 7.97 0.58
N GLU A 48 -1.80 6.98 0.06
CA GLU A 48 -1.99 6.82 -1.38
C GLU A 48 -3.15 7.71 -1.86
N ASN A 49 -2.81 8.80 -2.56
CA ASN A 49 -3.77 9.82 -3.02
C ASN A 49 -4.31 9.56 -4.45
N GLY A 50 -4.22 8.32 -4.93
CA GLY A 50 -4.69 7.94 -6.26
C GLY A 50 -3.79 8.42 -7.40
N ASN A 51 -2.48 8.53 -7.14
CA ASN A 51 -1.49 9.03 -8.09
C ASN A 51 -0.56 7.93 -8.63
N ILE A 52 -0.87 6.64 -8.42
CA ILE A 52 -0.06 5.53 -8.95
C ILE A 52 0.13 5.64 -10.47
N ASN A 53 -0.85 6.20 -11.19
CA ASN A 53 -0.73 6.47 -12.63
C ASN A 53 0.49 7.33 -13.03
N GLN A 54 1.02 8.15 -12.12
CA GLN A 54 2.15 9.05 -12.39
C GLN A 54 3.49 8.34 -12.33
N THR A 55 3.57 7.23 -11.60
CA THR A 55 4.79 6.44 -11.42
C THR A 55 4.91 5.31 -12.45
N LEU A 56 3.89 5.10 -13.28
CA LEU A 56 3.90 4.07 -14.32
C LEU A 56 4.91 4.39 -15.41
N SER A 57 5.77 3.42 -15.69
CA SER A 57 6.66 3.44 -16.85
C SER A 57 5.95 2.78 -18.03
N LEU A 58 5.37 3.60 -18.91
CA LEU A 58 4.72 3.18 -20.16
C LEU A 58 5.52 3.67 -21.37
N PRO A 59 5.68 2.87 -22.45
CA PRO A 59 5.18 1.50 -22.63
C PRO A 59 5.87 0.50 -21.70
N LEU A 60 5.18 -0.59 -21.39
CA LEU A 60 5.74 -1.72 -20.67
C LEU A 60 6.87 -2.28 -21.55
N GLY A 61 8.10 -2.28 -21.02
CA GLY A 61 9.27 -2.73 -21.77
C GLY A 61 9.14 -4.19 -22.24
N PRO A 62 10.03 -4.67 -23.13
CA PRO A 62 10.00 -6.06 -23.61
C PRO A 62 10.13 -7.11 -22.49
N ASP A 63 10.66 -6.71 -21.32
CA ASP A 63 10.79 -7.53 -20.11
C ASP A 63 9.66 -7.27 -19.10
N ALA A 64 8.49 -6.84 -19.56
CA ALA A 64 7.34 -6.56 -18.72
C ALA A 64 6.93 -7.80 -17.91
N ASN A 65 7.33 -7.83 -16.66
CA ASN A 65 6.88 -8.85 -15.71
C ASN A 65 5.45 -8.57 -15.25
N LYS A 66 4.76 -9.60 -14.73
CA LYS A 66 3.41 -9.57 -14.18
C LYS A 66 3.17 -8.41 -13.20
N GLN A 67 4.20 -8.01 -12.45
CA GLN A 67 4.12 -6.87 -11.54
C GLN A 67 3.79 -5.56 -12.28
N HIS A 68 4.43 -5.28 -13.42
CA HIS A 68 4.17 -4.05 -14.16
C HIS A 68 2.74 -4.00 -14.71
N VAL A 69 2.21 -5.14 -15.16
CA VAL A 69 0.81 -5.24 -15.59
C VAL A 69 -0.15 -4.97 -14.43
N GLN A 70 0.14 -5.52 -13.25
CA GLN A 70 -0.66 -5.26 -12.04
C GLN A 70 -0.61 -3.79 -11.62
N GLU A 71 0.54 -3.12 -11.72
CA GLU A 71 0.65 -1.69 -11.42
C GLU A 71 -0.25 -0.84 -12.34
N VAL A 72 -0.35 -1.19 -13.62
CA VAL A 72 -1.26 -0.52 -14.56
C VAL A 72 -2.73 -0.74 -14.17
N ILE A 73 -3.10 -1.97 -13.79
CA ILE A 73 -4.46 -2.28 -13.33
C ILE A 73 -4.77 -1.50 -12.06
N HIS A 74 -3.90 -1.53 -11.06
CA HIS A 74 -4.10 -0.82 -9.80
C HIS A 74 -4.21 0.69 -10.00
N ALA A 75 -3.43 1.28 -10.93
CA ALA A 75 -3.58 2.68 -11.27
C ALA A 75 -4.97 3.01 -11.84
N ALA A 76 -5.54 2.13 -12.67
CA ALA A 76 -6.90 2.29 -13.18
C ALA A 76 -7.96 2.15 -12.06
N GLU A 77 -7.77 1.19 -11.15
CA GLU A 77 -8.65 0.95 -10.02
C GLU A 77 -8.67 2.10 -9.01
N GLU A 78 -7.50 2.63 -8.67
CA GLU A 78 -7.40 3.81 -7.80
C GLU A 78 -8.11 5.01 -8.41
N LEU A 79 -7.82 5.32 -9.67
CA LEU A 79 -8.48 6.42 -10.37
C LEU A 79 -10.00 6.23 -10.41
N TYR A 80 -10.48 5.00 -10.59
CA TYR A 80 -11.90 4.66 -10.51
C TYR A 80 -12.47 4.90 -9.10
N PHE A 81 -11.75 4.48 -8.05
CA PHE A 81 -12.14 4.68 -6.65
C PHE A 81 -12.28 6.16 -6.29
N PHE A 82 -11.32 6.98 -6.72
CA PHE A 82 -11.36 8.44 -6.57
C PHE A 82 -12.33 9.15 -7.53
N ARG A 83 -13.14 8.40 -8.29
CA ARG A 83 -14.12 8.90 -9.28
C ARG A 83 -13.50 9.79 -10.36
N ARG A 84 -12.19 9.67 -10.61
CA ARG A 84 -11.47 10.39 -11.67
C ARG A 84 -11.63 9.65 -13.00
N TYR A 85 -12.87 9.45 -13.42
CA TYR A 85 -13.22 8.59 -14.56
C TYR A 85 -12.51 9.01 -15.86
N GLN A 86 -12.26 10.32 -16.06
CA GLN A 86 -11.60 10.82 -17.27
C GLN A 86 -10.15 10.40 -17.36
N GLN A 87 -9.48 10.36 -16.21
CA GLN A 87 -8.10 9.90 -16.14
C GLN A 87 -8.02 8.39 -16.39
N VAL A 88 -8.99 7.59 -15.90
CA VAL A 88 -9.07 6.16 -16.21
C VAL A 88 -9.18 5.94 -17.71
N VAL A 89 -10.11 6.63 -18.39
CA VAL A 89 -10.33 6.44 -19.83
C VAL A 89 -9.07 6.80 -20.64
N ASN A 90 -8.42 7.91 -20.29
CA ASN A 90 -7.19 8.35 -20.95
C ASN A 90 -6.02 7.38 -20.71
N LEU A 91 -5.87 6.89 -19.48
CA LEU A 91 -4.83 5.93 -19.13
C LEU A 91 -5.02 4.61 -19.88
N VAL A 92 -6.22 4.05 -19.85
CA VAL A 92 -6.52 2.78 -20.53
C VAL A 92 -6.33 2.91 -22.04
N SER A 93 -6.82 4.00 -22.65
CA SER A 93 -6.58 4.26 -24.08
C SER A 93 -5.09 4.31 -24.38
N LYS A 94 -4.31 5.07 -23.61
CA LYS A 94 -2.86 5.17 -23.80
C LYS A 94 -2.15 3.82 -23.66
N VAL A 95 -2.55 2.99 -22.69
CA VAL A 95 -1.97 1.65 -22.50
C VAL A 95 -2.29 0.75 -23.69
N LEU A 96 -3.55 0.69 -24.11
CA LEU A 96 -3.96 -0.16 -25.23
C LEU A 96 -3.31 0.28 -26.56
N ASP A 97 -3.17 1.59 -26.78
CA ASP A 97 -2.51 2.14 -27.97
C ASP A 97 -1.00 1.85 -28.00
N LEU A 98 -0.33 1.89 -26.84
CA LEU A 98 1.11 1.68 -26.71
C LEU A 98 1.51 0.20 -26.72
N GLU A 99 0.74 -0.66 -26.07
CA GLU A 99 1.03 -2.10 -26.00
C GLU A 99 0.60 -2.82 -27.28
N GLY A 100 -0.48 -2.37 -27.93
CA GLY A 100 -1.00 -3.00 -29.14
C GLY A 100 -1.22 -4.52 -28.97
N ASP A 101 -1.11 -5.28 -30.07
CA ASP A 101 -1.38 -6.72 -30.03
C ASP A 101 -0.23 -7.57 -29.49
N LYS A 102 1.01 -7.07 -29.59
CA LYS A 102 2.25 -7.79 -29.23
C LYS A 102 2.93 -7.27 -27.96
N GLY A 103 2.30 -6.35 -27.24
CA GLY A 103 2.83 -5.76 -26.01
C GLY A 103 2.81 -6.72 -24.82
N GLY A 104 3.33 -6.25 -23.69
CA GLY A 104 3.47 -7.02 -22.46
C GLY A 104 2.15 -7.30 -21.72
N LEU A 105 1.02 -6.81 -22.24
CA LEU A 105 -0.30 -7.03 -21.65
C LEU A 105 -0.91 -8.36 -22.11
N ASP A 106 -1.19 -9.25 -21.17
CA ASP A 106 -2.00 -10.44 -21.37
C ASP A 106 -3.47 -10.11 -21.70
N GLU A 107 -4.16 -11.06 -22.32
CA GLU A 107 -5.53 -10.89 -22.80
C GLU A 107 -6.52 -10.58 -21.66
N GLU A 108 -6.43 -11.30 -20.53
CA GLU A 108 -7.29 -11.07 -19.36
C GLU A 108 -7.14 -9.64 -18.82
N SER A 109 -5.91 -9.14 -18.73
CA SER A 109 -5.63 -7.77 -18.30
C SER A 109 -6.18 -6.73 -19.28
N ARG A 110 -6.13 -6.98 -20.60
CA ARG A 110 -6.73 -6.09 -21.61
C ARG A 110 -8.25 -6.03 -21.48
N GLU A 111 -8.89 -7.19 -21.29
CA GLU A 111 -10.34 -7.26 -21.07
C GLU A 111 -10.75 -6.49 -19.82
N LEU A 112 -10.00 -6.65 -18.72
CA LEU A 112 -10.27 -5.97 -17.45
C LEU A 112 -10.16 -4.45 -17.61
N LEU A 113 -9.10 -3.94 -18.25
CA LEU A 113 -8.93 -2.50 -18.50
C LEU A 113 -10.05 -1.96 -19.41
N THR A 114 -10.45 -2.71 -20.43
CA THR A 114 -11.55 -2.34 -21.34
C THR A 114 -12.88 -2.27 -20.60
N MET A 115 -13.14 -3.23 -19.69
CA MET A 115 -14.30 -3.19 -18.80
C MET A 115 -14.28 -1.93 -17.93
N TYR A 116 -13.17 -1.58 -17.29
CA TYR A 116 -13.07 -0.35 -16.50
C TYR A 116 -13.31 0.90 -17.34
N GLN A 117 -12.76 0.96 -18.56
CA GLN A 117 -12.98 2.07 -19.48
C GLN A 117 -14.46 2.25 -19.84
N SER A 118 -15.15 1.15 -20.19
CA SER A 118 -16.58 1.19 -20.54
C SER A 118 -17.45 1.65 -19.37
N ARG A 119 -17.20 1.13 -18.16
CA ARG A 119 -17.88 1.55 -16.92
C ARG A 119 -17.65 3.02 -16.62
N CYS A 120 -16.42 3.52 -16.78
CA CYS A 120 -16.11 4.94 -16.59
C CYS A 120 -16.88 5.82 -17.56
N ARG A 121 -16.93 5.47 -18.85
CA ARG A 121 -17.71 6.21 -19.86
C ARG A 121 -19.20 6.23 -19.52
N GLN A 122 -19.74 5.13 -19.01
CA GLN A 122 -21.13 5.09 -18.54
C GLN A 122 -21.35 5.98 -17.33
N LYS A 123 -20.45 5.96 -16.35
CA LYS A 123 -20.52 6.79 -15.14
C LYS A 123 -20.44 8.27 -15.43
N MET A 124 -19.60 8.70 -16.38
CA MET A 124 -19.56 10.08 -16.83
C MET A 124 -20.90 10.54 -17.39
N LYS A 125 -21.49 9.75 -18.30
CA LYS A 125 -22.79 10.07 -18.91
C LYS A 125 -23.95 10.11 -17.92
N GLN A 126 -23.81 9.45 -16.76
CA GLN A 126 -24.80 9.47 -15.68
C GLN A 126 -24.61 10.64 -14.70
N ASN A 127 -23.44 11.29 -14.73
CA ASN A 127 -23.07 12.37 -13.82
C ASN A 127 -23.06 13.75 -14.50
N ASP A 128 -23.26 13.82 -15.82
CA ASP A 128 -23.65 15.01 -16.58
C ASP A 128 -25.18 15.23 -16.47
#